data_AF-K0RSM3-F1
#
_entry.id   AF-K0RSM3-F1
#
_cell.length_a   1.000
_cell.length_b   1.000
_cell.length_c   1.000
_cell.angle_alpha   90.00
_cell.angle_beta   90.00
_cell.angle_gamma   90.00
#
_symmetry.space_group_name_H-M   'P 1'
#
loop_
_entity.id
_entity.type
_entity.pdbx_description
1 polymer ?
#
loop_
_entity_poly.entity_id
_entity_poly.type
_entity_poly.pdbx_seq_one_letter_code
_entity_poly.pdbx_strand_id
1 'polypeptide(L)'
;MRLVVMAGYELDEIEQRVCEHFRDVPAEPRLPSKDGDSDPIVGKGVTNLEGYGLPFHPSSLGRVHRIVPVRDHHTLTLTWQFPSLRAHWRTKPADVIGHLIGHEASGSVLSVLKSRKYAMGLSAGVGDEGLSDASTHALFEVGVSLSKLGVRNWE
;
A
#
# COMPACT_ATOMS: atom_id res chain seq x y z
N MET A 1 -9.15 8.25 18.50
CA MET A 1 -10.18 7.62 17.65
C MET A 1 -10.43 8.46 16.41
N ARG A 2 -10.98 7.92 15.31
CA ARG A 2 -11.63 8.68 14.23
C ARG A 2 -13.05 8.13 14.13
N LEU A 3 -14.05 9.00 14.09
CA LEU A 3 -15.46 8.63 14.01
C LEU A 3 -16.07 9.30 12.77
N VAL A 4 -16.89 8.54 12.03
CA VAL A 4 -17.70 9.05 10.93
C VAL A 4 -19.14 8.65 11.23
N VAL A 5 -20.06 9.61 11.23
CA VAL A 5 -21.50 9.38 11.43
C VAL A 5 -22.24 9.85 10.19
N MET A 6 -23.13 9.00 9.69
CA MET A 6 -24.02 9.31 8.57
C MET A 6 -25.46 9.10 9.02
N ALA A 7 -26.26 10.16 9.01
CA ALA A 7 -27.64 10.14 9.45
C ALA A 7 -28.46 11.17 8.64
N GLY A 8 -29.79 11.03 8.64
CA GLY A 8 -30.72 11.95 7.97
C GLY A 8 -31.04 13.21 8.78
N TYR A 9 -30.16 13.61 9.70
CA TYR A 9 -30.29 14.80 10.53
C TYR A 9 -29.45 15.93 9.95
N GLU A 10 -29.78 17.17 10.31
CA GLU A 10 -28.93 18.32 9.99
C GLU A 10 -27.56 18.20 10.68
N LEU A 11 -26.54 18.85 10.11
CA LEU A 11 -25.16 18.73 10.59
C LEU A 11 -25.02 19.09 12.08
N ASP A 12 -25.69 20.15 12.52
CA ASP A 12 -25.67 20.61 13.92
C ASP A 12 -26.27 19.56 14.87
N GLU A 13 -27.32 18.86 14.43
CA GLU A 13 -27.94 17.80 15.22
C GLU A 13 -27.02 16.56 15.29
N ILE A 14 -26.34 16.23 14.19
CA ILE A 14 -25.33 15.17 14.18
C ILE A 14 -24.18 15.52 15.14
N GLU A 15 -23.70 16.77 15.12
CA GLU A 15 -22.65 17.24 16.02
C GLU A 15 -23.07 17.15 17.49
N GLN A 16 -24.27 17.63 17.82
CA GLN A 16 -24.81 17.57 19.18
C GLN A 16 -24.85 16.13 19.69
N ARG A 17 -25.39 15.20 18.88
CA ARG A 17 -25.49 13.79 19.22
C ARG A 17 -24.12 13.14 19.38
N VAL A 18 -23.16 13.45 18.50
CA VAL A 18 -21.79 12.95 18.62
C VAL A 18 -21.13 13.43 19.91
N CYS A 19 -21.25 14.71 20.23
CA CYS A 19 -20.72 15.28 21.47
C CYS A 19 -21.38 14.64 22.69
N GLU A 20 -22.69 14.46 22.69
CA GLU A 20 -23.43 13.81 23.79
C GLU A 20 -22.92 12.40 24.06
N HIS A 21 -22.70 11.59 23.03
CA HIS A 21 -22.40 10.16 23.19
C HIS A 21 -20.91 9.83 23.29
N PHE A 22 -20.02 10.67 22.75
CA PHE A 22 -18.59 10.36 22.64
C PHE A 22 -17.67 11.29 23.42
N ARG A 23 -18.18 12.34 24.09
CA ARG A 23 -17.34 13.27 24.87
C ARG A 23 -16.56 12.62 26.01
N ASP A 24 -17.10 11.53 26.57
CA ASP A 24 -16.49 10.87 27.73
C ASP A 24 -15.39 9.88 27.34
N VAL A 25 -15.16 9.67 26.04
CA VAL A 25 -14.07 8.82 25.55
C VAL A 25 -12.73 9.47 25.91
N PRO A 26 -11.90 8.84 26.76
CA PRO A 26 -10.66 9.45 27.22
C PRO A 26 -9.71 9.76 26.07
N ALA A 27 -9.19 10.99 26.06
CA ALA A 27 -8.13 11.41 25.14
C ALA A 27 -6.74 11.07 25.70
N GLU A 28 -6.54 9.83 26.19
CA GLU A 28 -5.22 9.40 26.67
C GLU A 28 -4.15 9.73 25.61
N PRO A 29 -2.99 10.27 26.03
CA PRO A 29 -2.07 10.90 25.11
C PRO A 29 -1.46 9.84 24.20
N ARG A 30 -1.84 9.89 22.92
CA ARG A 30 -0.93 9.46 21.86
C ARG A 30 0.33 10.32 22.05
N LEU A 31 1.48 9.67 22.21
CA LEU A 31 2.78 10.35 22.38
C LEU A 31 2.83 11.61 21.50
N PRO A 32 3.16 12.79 22.07
CA PRO A 32 3.10 14.04 21.35
C PRO A 32 4.03 13.99 20.13
N SER A 33 3.53 14.45 18.98
CA SER A 33 4.37 14.85 17.85
C SER A 33 5.33 15.91 18.36
N LYS A 34 6.64 15.69 18.19
CA LYS A 34 7.68 16.57 18.77
C LYS A 34 7.78 17.97 18.17
N ASP A 35 6.95 18.32 17.20
CA ASP A 35 6.96 19.64 16.60
C ASP A 35 5.68 20.39 16.98
N GLY A 36 5.84 21.34 17.91
CA GLY A 36 4.89 22.42 18.06
C GLY A 36 4.93 23.29 16.81
N ASP A 37 3.75 23.63 16.30
CA ASP A 37 3.54 24.60 15.24
C ASP A 37 3.83 24.12 13.80
N SER A 38 3.02 23.18 13.30
CA SER A 38 2.66 23.12 11.88
C SER A 38 1.41 22.27 11.65
N ASP A 39 0.39 22.88 11.05
CA ASP A 39 -0.73 22.33 10.29
C ASP A 39 -1.04 20.81 10.48
N PRO A 40 -2.18 20.41 11.09
CA PRO A 40 -2.49 19.01 11.41
C PRO A 40 -2.68 18.09 10.19
N ILE A 41 -2.59 18.64 8.97
CA ILE A 41 -2.72 17.93 7.70
C ILE A 41 -1.35 17.53 7.12
N VAL A 42 -0.25 18.14 7.57
CA VAL A 42 1.09 17.96 6.95
C VAL A 42 2.17 17.84 8.04
N GLY A 43 2.07 16.85 8.91
CA GLY A 43 3.08 16.54 9.92
C GLY A 43 3.78 15.22 9.65
N LYS A 44 5.13 15.22 9.63
CA LYS A 44 6.01 14.04 9.59
C LYS A 44 5.55 12.96 10.58
N GLY A 45 5.80 11.71 10.21
CA GLY A 45 5.23 10.51 10.83
C GLY A 45 5.30 10.52 12.36
N VAL A 46 4.16 10.20 12.97
CA VAL A 46 4.00 10.16 14.43
C VAL A 46 3.80 8.70 14.85
N THR A 47 4.72 7.83 14.45
CA THR A 47 4.71 6.43 14.91
C THR A 47 5.88 6.18 15.84
N ASN A 48 5.67 5.33 16.84
CA ASN A 48 6.75 4.76 17.65
C ASN A 48 7.66 3.80 16.84
N LEU A 49 7.42 3.65 15.54
CA LEU A 49 8.12 2.72 14.65
C LEU A 49 9.12 3.40 13.71
N GLU A 50 9.18 4.74 13.67
CA GLU A 50 10.10 5.47 12.76
C GLU A 50 11.58 5.09 12.98
N GLY A 51 11.95 4.76 14.22
CA GLY A 51 13.32 4.34 14.56
C GLY A 51 13.73 2.97 14.04
N TYR A 52 12.79 2.16 13.52
CA TYR A 52 13.06 0.78 13.10
C TYR A 52 13.43 0.63 11.62
N GLY A 53 13.40 1.72 10.83
CA GLY A 53 13.77 1.69 9.41
C GLY A 53 12.84 0.85 8.54
N LEU A 54 13.33 0.43 7.37
CA LEU A 54 12.58 -0.40 6.42
C LEU A 54 12.55 -1.89 6.87
N PRO A 55 11.46 -2.62 6.60
CA PRO A 55 11.22 -3.95 7.17
C PRO A 55 12.18 -5.04 6.67
N PHE A 56 12.65 -4.96 5.43
CA PHE A 56 13.60 -5.91 4.87
C PHE A 56 15.02 -5.47 5.19
N HIS A 57 15.70 -6.31 5.95
CA HIS A 57 17.13 -6.18 6.19
C HIS A 57 17.91 -6.30 4.85
N PRO A 58 19.02 -5.56 4.65
CA PRO A 58 19.80 -5.61 3.40
C PRO A 58 20.20 -7.02 2.95
N SER A 59 20.49 -7.94 3.89
CA SER A 59 20.85 -9.33 3.57
C SER A 59 19.71 -10.16 2.94
N SER A 60 18.47 -9.69 3.08
CA SER A 60 17.25 -10.32 2.58
C SER A 60 16.85 -9.81 1.19
N LEU A 61 17.50 -8.76 0.68
CA LEU A 61 17.25 -8.23 -0.65
C LEU A 61 17.90 -9.12 -1.74
N GLY A 62 17.32 -9.09 -2.95
CA GLY A 62 17.83 -9.87 -4.09
C GLY A 62 17.70 -11.38 -3.93
N ARG A 63 16.79 -11.85 -3.07
CA ARG A 63 16.54 -13.27 -2.82
C ARG A 63 15.35 -13.77 -3.64
N VAL A 64 15.50 -14.97 -4.19
CA VAL A 64 14.41 -15.69 -4.84
C VAL A 64 13.85 -16.73 -3.88
N HIS A 65 12.54 -16.66 -3.65
CA HIS A 65 11.83 -17.61 -2.80
C HIS A 65 10.94 -18.49 -3.68
N ARG A 66 11.13 -19.82 -3.59
CA ARG A 66 10.34 -20.81 -4.33
C ARG A 66 9.32 -21.42 -3.38
N ILE A 67 8.04 -21.23 -3.68
CA ILE A 67 6.93 -21.61 -2.80
C ILE A 67 6.07 -22.64 -3.54
N VAL A 68 5.73 -23.75 -2.87
CA VAL A 68 4.79 -24.75 -3.39
C VAL A 68 3.38 -24.27 -3.10
N PRO A 69 2.56 -23.93 -4.12
CA PRO A 69 1.22 -23.44 -3.89
C PRO A 69 0.28 -24.59 -3.48
N VAL A 70 -0.70 -24.28 -2.64
CA VAL A 70 -1.77 -25.25 -2.28
C VAL A 70 -2.79 -25.41 -3.41
N ARG A 71 -3.10 -24.30 -4.12
CA ARG A 71 -4.02 -24.28 -5.27
C ARG A 71 -3.25 -24.31 -6.58
N ASP A 72 -3.89 -24.78 -7.64
CA ASP A 72 -3.32 -24.76 -8.99
C ASP A 72 -3.25 -23.33 -9.56
N HIS A 73 -2.17 -22.64 -9.21
CA HIS A 73 -1.84 -21.32 -9.74
C HIS A 73 -0.33 -21.14 -9.80
N HIS A 74 0.13 -20.35 -10.76
CA HIS A 74 1.53 -20.04 -10.96
C HIS A 74 1.71 -18.53 -10.93
N THR A 75 2.41 -18.04 -9.92
CA THR A 75 2.62 -16.61 -9.72
C THR A 75 4.10 -16.32 -9.57
N LEU A 76 4.56 -15.27 -10.26
CA LEU A 76 5.82 -14.61 -9.97
C LEU A 76 5.51 -13.28 -9.30
N THR A 77 6.07 -13.07 -8.12
CA THR A 77 5.90 -11.85 -7.35
C THR A 77 7.25 -11.18 -7.18
N LEU A 78 7.34 -9.91 -7.59
CA LEU A 78 8.50 -9.05 -7.35
C LEU A 78 8.09 -7.97 -6.35
N THR A 79 8.84 -7.83 -5.27
CA THR A 79 8.49 -6.91 -4.17
C THR A 79 9.63 -5.95 -3.88
N TRP A 80 9.31 -4.67 -3.78
CA TRP A 80 10.22 -3.61 -3.36
C TRP A 80 9.65 -2.92 -2.12
N GLN A 81 10.52 -2.62 -1.16
CA GLN A 81 10.17 -1.79 -0.01
C GLN A 81 10.46 -0.32 -0.29
N PHE A 82 9.51 0.54 0.05
CA PHE A 82 9.65 1.99 0.01
C PHE A 82 9.43 2.59 1.40
N PRO A 83 9.99 3.78 1.66
CA PRO A 83 9.54 4.60 2.79
C PRO A 83 8.03 4.89 2.70
N SER A 84 7.43 5.33 3.82
CA SER A 84 6.02 5.75 3.84
C SER A 84 5.71 6.71 2.68
N LEU A 85 4.67 6.39 1.92
CA LEU A 85 4.21 7.20 0.79
C LEU A 85 3.18 8.26 1.19
N ARG A 86 2.82 8.32 2.47
CA ARG A 86 1.74 9.17 2.99
C ARG A 86 1.93 10.67 2.69
N ALA A 87 3.17 11.16 2.71
CA ALA A 87 3.49 12.54 2.35
C ALA A 87 3.18 12.86 0.87
N HIS A 88 3.10 11.84 0.02
CA HIS A 88 2.88 11.96 -1.42
C HIS A 88 1.46 11.61 -1.84
N TRP A 89 0.48 11.69 -0.93
CA TRP A 89 -0.92 11.35 -1.22
C TRP A 89 -1.54 12.12 -2.40
N ARG A 90 -1.04 13.33 -2.69
CA ARG A 90 -1.48 14.16 -3.83
C ARG A 90 -0.85 13.75 -5.14
N THR A 91 0.47 13.51 -5.14
CA THR A 91 1.23 13.22 -6.37
C THR A 91 1.20 11.74 -6.75
N LYS A 92 0.94 10.86 -5.77
CA LYS A 92 0.74 9.41 -5.94
C LYS A 92 1.79 8.75 -6.86
N PRO A 93 3.09 8.92 -6.58
CA PRO A 93 4.16 8.47 -7.48
C PRO A 93 4.12 6.95 -7.70
N ALA A 94 3.81 6.17 -6.66
CA ALA A 94 3.68 4.72 -6.79
C ALA A 94 2.51 4.31 -7.69
N ASP A 95 1.38 5.03 -7.64
CA ASP A 95 0.23 4.77 -8.51
C ASP A 95 0.58 5.06 -9.98
N VAL A 96 1.35 6.12 -10.25
CA VAL A 96 1.83 6.42 -11.60
C VAL A 96 2.73 5.29 -12.13
N ILE A 97 3.69 4.83 -11.31
CA ILE A 97 4.57 3.71 -11.69
C ILE A 97 3.76 2.42 -11.88
N GLY A 98 2.83 2.13 -10.96
CA GLY A 98 1.92 0.99 -11.04
C GLY A 98 1.08 1.02 -12.31
N HIS A 99 0.54 2.19 -12.68
CA HIS A 99 -0.24 2.36 -13.90
C HIS A 99 0.59 2.10 -15.16
N LEU A 100 1.83 2.59 -15.22
CA LEU A 100 2.71 2.39 -16.37
C LEU A 100 3.15 0.92 -16.52
N ILE A 101 3.53 0.28 -15.42
CA ILE A 101 3.97 -1.13 -15.43
C ILE A 101 2.78 -2.08 -15.66
N GLY A 102 1.66 -1.81 -14.99
CA GLY A 102 0.40 -2.55 -15.07
C GLY A 102 -0.43 -2.26 -16.32
N HIS A 103 0.07 -1.44 -17.24
CA HIS A 103 -0.65 -1.10 -18.46
C HIS A 103 -0.88 -2.34 -19.33
N GLU A 104 -2.05 -2.43 -19.97
CA GLU A 104 -2.45 -3.61 -20.76
C GLU A 104 -2.51 -3.38 -22.27
N ALA A 105 -2.25 -2.17 -22.75
CA ALA A 105 -2.33 -1.90 -24.19
C ALA A 105 -1.17 -2.55 -24.99
N SER A 106 -1.26 -2.47 -26.31
CA SER A 106 -0.20 -2.92 -27.21
C SER A 106 1.15 -2.30 -26.86
N GLY A 107 2.21 -3.12 -26.86
CA GLY A 107 3.56 -2.69 -26.50
C GLY A 107 3.84 -2.60 -25.00
N SER A 108 2.84 -2.83 -24.14
CA SER A 108 3.04 -2.95 -22.69
C SER A 108 3.86 -4.19 -22.30
N VAL A 109 4.33 -4.21 -21.05
CA VAL A 109 4.99 -5.38 -20.44
C VAL A 109 4.09 -6.62 -20.55
N LEU A 110 2.82 -6.49 -20.19
CA LEU A 110 1.88 -7.61 -20.27
C LEU A 110 1.65 -8.06 -21.72
N SER A 111 1.56 -7.12 -22.67
CA SER A 111 1.41 -7.45 -24.10
C SER A 111 2.58 -8.29 -24.61
N VAL A 112 3.82 -7.92 -24.26
CA VAL A 112 5.02 -8.68 -24.63
C VAL A 112 5.00 -10.07 -23.97
N LEU A 113 4.69 -10.17 -22.68
CA LEU A 113 4.60 -11.45 -21.98
C LEU A 113 3.50 -12.37 -22.54
N LYS A 114 2.34 -11.81 -22.89
CA LYS A 114 1.22 -12.54 -23.52
C LYS A 114 1.61 -13.04 -24.92
N SER A 115 2.29 -12.22 -25.73
CA SER A 115 2.74 -12.63 -27.08
C SER A 115 3.70 -13.83 -27.06
N ARG A 116 4.54 -13.91 -26.02
CA ARG A 116 5.42 -15.07 -25.76
C ARG A 116 4.71 -16.25 -25.09
N LYS A 117 3.42 -16.12 -24.78
CA LYS A 117 2.62 -17.08 -24.00
C LYS A 117 3.20 -17.33 -22.61
N TYR A 118 3.90 -16.36 -22.01
CA TYR A 118 4.53 -16.49 -20.69
C TYR A 118 3.58 -16.10 -19.55
N ALA A 119 2.76 -15.08 -19.74
CA ALA A 119 1.84 -14.60 -18.72
C ALA A 119 0.39 -14.51 -19.23
N MET A 120 -0.55 -14.61 -18.30
CA MET A 120 -1.99 -14.42 -18.50
C MET A 120 -2.45 -13.06 -17.98
N GLY A 121 -1.79 -12.53 -16.95
CA GLY A 121 -2.10 -11.27 -16.32
C GLY A 121 -0.90 -10.69 -15.59
N LEU A 122 -0.92 -9.38 -15.35
CA LEU A 122 0.08 -8.65 -14.58
C LEU A 122 -0.64 -7.57 -13.76
N SER A 123 -0.25 -7.44 -12.49
CA SER A 123 -0.67 -6.36 -11.60
C SER A 123 0.57 -5.66 -11.06
N ALA A 124 0.49 -4.34 -10.87
CA ALA A 124 1.57 -3.54 -10.31
C ALA A 124 1.02 -2.43 -9.42
N GLY A 125 1.55 -2.28 -8.20
CA GLY A 125 1.12 -1.23 -7.29
C GLY A 125 1.50 -1.48 -5.84
N VAL A 126 1.13 -0.54 -4.98
CA VAL A 126 1.16 -0.76 -3.53
C VAL A 126 -0.16 -1.39 -3.15
N GLY A 127 -0.11 -2.57 -2.51
CA GLY A 127 -1.31 -3.33 -2.17
C GLY A 127 -2.31 -2.53 -1.33
N ASP A 128 -3.60 -2.85 -1.49
CA ASP A 128 -4.72 -2.19 -0.82
C ASP A 128 -4.88 -2.63 0.65
N GLU A 129 -3.94 -3.43 1.17
CA GLU A 129 -3.89 -3.92 2.55
C GLU A 129 -3.49 -2.85 3.57
N GLY A 130 -3.79 -1.57 3.29
CA GLY A 130 -3.49 -0.44 4.16
C GLY A 130 -2.01 0.00 4.17
N LEU A 131 -1.16 -0.59 3.34
CA LEU A 131 0.24 -0.18 3.19
C LEU A 131 0.43 1.12 2.40
N SER A 132 -0.57 1.53 1.62
CA SER A 132 -0.55 2.81 0.89
C SER A 132 -0.59 4.04 1.81
N ASP A 133 -1.29 3.94 2.96
CA ASP A 133 -1.35 4.99 4.00
C ASP A 133 -0.55 4.62 5.26
N ALA A 134 0.25 3.54 5.20
CA ALA A 134 1.09 3.14 6.31
C ALA A 134 2.16 4.20 6.58
N SER A 135 2.29 4.56 7.85
CA SER A 135 3.18 5.62 8.31
C SER A 135 4.64 5.18 8.49
N THR A 136 4.97 3.92 8.21
CA THR A 136 6.33 3.37 8.34
C THR A 136 6.96 3.09 6.98
N HIS A 137 6.32 2.24 6.18
CA HIS A 137 6.81 1.78 4.88
C HIS A 137 5.64 1.45 3.97
N ALA A 138 5.93 1.33 2.68
CA ALA A 138 5.05 0.75 1.68
C ALA A 138 5.75 -0.42 0.99
N LEU A 139 4.98 -1.41 0.54
CA LEU A 139 5.47 -2.48 -0.31
C LEU A 139 4.86 -2.33 -1.69
N PHE A 140 5.72 -2.11 -2.69
CA PHE A 140 5.32 -2.11 -4.09
C PHE A 140 5.54 -3.48 -4.67
N GLU A 141 4.51 -4.03 -5.29
CA GLU A 141 4.52 -5.38 -5.82
C GLU A 141 4.22 -5.36 -7.31
N VAL A 142 4.94 -6.19 -8.06
CA VAL A 142 4.56 -6.61 -9.41
C VAL A 142 4.25 -8.10 -9.36
N GLY A 143 2.98 -8.43 -9.56
CA GLY A 143 2.47 -9.79 -9.62
C GLY A 143 2.24 -10.21 -11.06
N VAL A 144 2.78 -11.36 -11.46
CA VAL A 144 2.59 -11.92 -12.80
C VAL A 144 1.94 -13.28 -12.69
N SER A 145 0.77 -13.44 -13.31
CA SER A 145 0.11 -14.74 -13.45
C SER A 145 0.75 -15.49 -14.62
N LEU A 146 1.55 -16.51 -14.32
CA LEU A 146 2.33 -17.24 -15.32
C LEU A 146 1.53 -18.37 -15.97
N SER A 147 1.81 -18.63 -17.24
CA SER A 147 1.44 -19.88 -17.88
C SER A 147 2.43 -21.00 -17.50
N LYS A 148 2.10 -22.25 -17.85
CA LYS A 148 3.05 -23.38 -17.72
C LYS A 148 4.36 -23.14 -18.49
N LEU A 149 4.32 -22.41 -19.60
CA LEU A 149 5.52 -22.03 -20.35
C LEU A 149 6.29 -20.90 -19.63
N GLY A 150 5.58 -19.93 -19.05
CA GLY A 150 6.18 -18.87 -18.25
C GLY A 150 6.95 -19.42 -17.06
N VAL A 151 6.40 -20.42 -16.35
CA VAL A 151 7.09 -21.10 -15.24
C VAL A 151 8.38 -21.78 -15.65
N ARG A 152 8.54 -22.17 -16.92
CA ARG A 152 9.79 -22.77 -17.41
C ARG A 152 10.83 -21.74 -17.85
N ASN A 153 10.42 -20.47 -18.02
CA ASN A 153 11.23 -19.39 -18.59
C ASN A 153 11.15 -18.12 -17.73
N TRP A 154 11.16 -18.29 -16.40
CA TRP A 154 11.05 -17.17 -15.46
C TRP A 154 12.41 -16.54 -15.11
N GLU A 155 13.51 -17.25 -15.38
CA GLU A 155 14.91 -16.78 -15.27
C GLU A 155 15.33 -16.05 -16.55
#